data_AF-A0A9E2D2W7-F1
#
_entry.id   AF-A0A9E2D2W7-F1
#
_cell.length_a   1.000
_cell.length_b   1.000
_cell.length_c   1.000
_cell.angle_alpha   90.00
_cell.angle_beta   90.00
_cell.angle_gamma   90.00
#
_symmetry.space_group_name_H-M   'P 1'
#
loop_
_entity.id
_entity.type
_entity.pdbx_description
1 polymer ?
#
loop_
_entity_poly.entity_id
_entity_poly.type
_entity_poly.pdbx_seq_one_letter_code
_entity_poly.pdbx_strand_id
1 'polypeptide(L)' 'MKKLAEIITWITSRDRGLPAGEALKCRRRPKRKPCEGTLKIQFEIDDRIHWFCPECTLKGINEEEGLINGWHGLMGYE' A
#
# COMPACT_ATOMS: atom_id res chain seq x y z
N MET A 1 10.03 -0.63 9.60
CA MET A 1 8.77 -0.76 10.35
C MET A 1 7.71 0.29 10.00
N LYS A 2 7.99 1.60 9.88
CA LYS A 2 6.95 2.64 9.69
C LYS A 2 6.07 2.50 8.41
N LYS A 3 6.64 2.08 7.28
CA LYS A 3 5.95 2.05 5.98
C LYS A 3 4.76 1.08 5.91
N LEU A 4 4.89 -0.10 6.51
CA LEU A 4 3.83 -1.12 6.47
C LEU A 4 2.61 -0.68 7.28
N ALA A 5 2.84 -0.10 8.46
CA ALA A 5 1.78 0.45 9.29
C ALA A 5 1.03 1.59 8.58
N GLU A 6 1.74 2.46 7.85
CA GLU A 6 1.11 3.51 7.04
C GLU A 6 0.22 2.94 5.92
N ILE A 7 0.70 1.91 5.21
CA ILE A 7 -0.06 1.23 4.14
C ILE A 7 -1.33 0.60 4.72
N ILE A 8 -1.19 -0.18 5.80
CA ILE A 8 -2.31 -0.82 6.48
C ILE A 8 -3.32 0.22 6.98
N THR A 9 -2.86 1.26 7.67
CA THR A 9 -3.73 2.32 8.20
C THR A 9 -4.48 3.02 7.07
N TRP A 10 -3.80 3.36 5.98
CA TRP A 10 -4.41 4.03 4.85
C TRP A 10 -5.48 3.18 4.18
N ILE A 11 -5.20 1.90 3.89
CA ILE A 11 -6.16 1.04 3.18
C ILE A 11 -7.34 0.66 4.08
N THR A 12 -7.11 0.35 5.35
CA THR A 12 -8.18 0.00 6.31
C THR A 12 -9.06 1.21 6.63
N SER A 13 -8.51 2.43 6.64
CA SER A 13 -9.32 3.65 6.77
C SER A 13 -10.21 3.84 5.56
N ARG A 14 -9.68 3.69 4.34
CA ARG A 14 -10.48 3.81 3.10
C ARG A 14 -11.58 2.75 3.01
N ASP A 15 -11.25 1.51 3.35
CA ASP A 15 -12.19 0.38 3.36
C ASP A 15 -13.38 0.64 4.29
N ARG A 16 -13.12 1.21 5.48
CA ARG A 16 -14.16 1.60 6.46
C ARG A 16 -14.83 2.95 6.16
N GLY A 17 -14.55 3.58 5.03
CA GLY A 17 -15.07 4.91 4.68
C GLY A 17 -14.56 6.05 5.58
N LEU A 18 -13.49 5.84 6.34
CA LEU A 18 -12.86 6.85 7.19
C LEU A 18 -11.89 7.74 6.38
N PRO A 19 -11.63 8.98 6.83
CA PRO A 19 -10.62 9.85 6.23
C PRO A 19 -9.22 9.22 6.30
N ALA A 20 -8.69 8.79 5.15
CA ALA A 20 -7.36 8.18 5.05
C ALA A 20 -6.24 9.20 4.73
N GLY A 21 -6.59 10.44 4.41
CA GLY A 21 -5.64 11.47 3.96
C GLY A 21 -5.19 11.30 2.51
N GLU A 22 -4.07 11.94 2.15
CA GLU A 22 -3.50 11.86 0.80
C GLU A 22 -2.99 10.45 0.47
N ALA A 23 -2.93 10.13 -0.82
CA ALA A 23 -2.36 8.86 -1.27
C ALA A 23 -0.85 8.79 -0.96
N LEU A 24 -0.38 7.60 -0.57
CA LEU A 24 0.99 7.43 -0.09
C LEU A 24 2.00 7.55 -1.23
N LYS A 25 2.98 8.46 -1.10
CA LYS A 25 4.05 8.64 -2.10
C LYS A 25 4.99 7.43 -2.17
N CYS A 26 5.49 7.14 -3.37
CA CYS A 26 6.55 6.16 -3.54
C CYS A 26 7.83 6.65 -2.87
N ARG A 27 8.47 5.79 -2.07
CA ARG A 27 9.73 6.09 -1.38
C ARG A 27 10.95 5.56 -2.12
N ARG A 28 10.76 4.87 -3.24
CA ARG A 28 11.84 4.32 -4.06
C ARG A 28 12.71 5.44 -4.59
N ARG A 29 14.01 5.15 -4.70
CA ARG A 29 15.00 6.08 -5.28
C ARG A 29 15.75 5.45 -6.46
N PRO A 30 15.06 5.09 -7.56
CA PRO A 30 15.70 4.49 -8.72
C PRO A 30 16.81 5.38 -9.25
N LYS A 31 18.00 4.80 -9.47
CA LYS A 31 19.20 5.55 -9.88
C LYS A 31 19.50 6.74 -8.94
N ARG A 32 19.22 6.56 -7.63
CA ARG A 32 19.37 7.55 -6.56
C ARG A 32 18.47 8.81 -6.67
N LYS A 33 17.45 8.81 -7.54
CA LYS A 33 16.48 9.91 -7.66
C LYS A 33 15.13 9.52 -7.06
N PRO A 34 14.46 10.40 -6.28
CA PRO A 34 13.13 10.09 -5.73
C PRO A 34 12.16 9.74 -6.87
N CYS A 35 11.35 8.71 -6.64
CA CYS A 35 10.25 8.40 -7.54
C CYS A 35 9.09 9.38 -7.28
N GLU A 36 8.64 10.07 -8.31
CA GLU A 36 7.48 10.99 -8.25
C GLU A 36 6.13 10.24 -8.24
N GLY A 37 6.15 8.92 -8.32
CA GLY A 37 4.95 8.08 -8.34
C GLY A 37 4.25 8.01 -6.97
N THR A 38 2.96 7.69 -7.01
CA THR A 38 2.13 7.39 -5.84
C THR A 38 1.85 5.90 -5.76
N LEU A 39 1.81 5.34 -4.56
CA LEU A 39 1.46 3.94 -4.33
C LEU A 39 -0.01 3.70 -4.66
N LYS A 40 -0.27 2.68 -5.47
CA LYS A 40 -1.58 2.05 -5.57
C LYS A 40 -1.64 0.96 -4.50
N ILE A 41 -2.64 1.04 -3.63
CA ILE A 41 -2.89 0.07 -2.56
C ILE A 41 -4.31 -0.43 -2.76
N GLN A 42 -4.48 -1.74 -2.80
CA GLN A 42 -5.74 -2.42 -3.08
C GLN A 42 -6.03 -3.40 -1.95
N PHE A 43 -7.29 -3.41 -1.50
CA PHE A 43 -7.84 -4.48 -0.70
C PHE A 43 -8.56 -5.42 -1.67
N GLU A 44 -8.05 -6.64 -1.80
CA GLU A 44 -8.62 -7.65 -2.68
C GLU A 44 -9.65 -8.49 -1.91
N ILE A 45 -10.60 -9.07 -2.65
CA ILE A 45 -11.72 -9.87 -2.12
C ILE A 45 -11.25 -11.05 -1.26
N ASP A 46 -10.05 -11.57 -1.50
CA ASP A 46 -9.47 -12.72 -0.80
C ASP A 46 -8.67 -12.32 0.46
N ASP A 47 -9.06 -11.24 1.14
CA ASP A 47 -8.37 -10.71 2.33
C ASP A 47 -6.88 -10.44 2.07
N ARG A 48 -6.58 -9.84 0.91
CA ARG A 48 -5.22 -9.47 0.53
C ARG A 48 -5.06 -7.97 0.47
N ILE A 49 -3.96 -7.48 1.05
CA ILE A 49 -3.52 -6.10 0.82
C ILE A 49 -2.36 -6.17 -0.15
N HIS A 50 -2.57 -5.66 -1.36
CA HIS A 50 -1.53 -5.54 -2.37
C HIS A 50 -1.18 -4.07 -2.58
N TRP A 51 0.12 -3.75 -2.63
CA TRP A 51 0.57 -2.41 -2.99
C TRP A 51 1.75 -2.41 -3.96
N PHE A 52 1.71 -1.45 -4.89
CA PHE A 52 2.76 -1.24 -5.87
C PHE A 52 2.84 0.23 -6.33
N CYS A 53 3.94 0.60 -6.97
CA CYS A 53 4.11 1.92 -7.60
C CYS A 53 4.14 1.75 -9.12
N PRO A 54 3.13 2.22 -9.88
CA PRO A 54 3.07 2.06 -11.34
C PRO A 54 4.32 2.58 -12.04
N GLU A 55 4.84 3.74 -11.62
CA GLU A 55 6.04 4.37 -12.19
C GLU A 55 7.29 3.50 -12.06
N CYS A 56 7.39 2.76 -10.96
CA CYS A 56 8.52 1.87 -10.75
C CYS A 56 8.30 0.53 -11.44
N THR A 57 7.07 0.01 -11.46
CA THR A 57 6.71 -1.21 -12.21
C THR A 57 7.01 -1.03 -13.70
N LEU A 58 6.67 0.12 -14.29
CA LEU A 58 7.01 0.46 -15.68
C LEU A 58 8.53 0.50 -15.95
N LYS A 59 9.32 0.78 -14.92
CA LYS A 59 10.79 0.83 -14.98
C LYS A 59 11.43 -0.52 -14.61
N GLY A 60 10.63 -1.58 -14.43
CA GLY A 60 11.10 -2.92 -14.04
C GLY A 60 11.61 -3.00 -12.61
N ILE A 61 11.21 -2.07 -11.73
CA ILE A 61 11.67 -2.02 -10.33
C ILE A 61 10.52 -2.45 -9.43
N ASN A 62 10.65 -3.63 -8.82
CA ASN A 62 9.59 -4.24 -7.98
C ASN A 62 10.01 -4.42 -6.51
N GLU A 63 11.18 -3.91 -6.09
CA GLU A 63 11.82 -4.16 -4.77
C GLU A 63 11.05 -3.64 -3.52
N GLU A 64 9.82 -3.18 -3.68
CA GLU A 64 8.94 -2.76 -2.57
C GLU A 64 7.44 -3.00 -2.90
N GLU A 65 7.16 -3.82 -3.91
CA GLU A 65 5.84 -4.36 -4.12
C GLU A 65 5.61 -5.36 -3.00
N GLY A 66 4.42 -5.36 -2.44
CA GLY A 66 4.16 -6.24 -1.33
C GLY A 66 2.73 -6.68 -1.29
N LEU A 67 2.60 -7.89 -0.75
CA LEU A 67 1.37 -8.62 -0.62
C LEU A 67 1.29 -9.09 0.83
N ILE A 68 0.23 -8.69 1.52
CA ILE A 68 -0.19 -9.33 2.76
C ILE A 68 -1.32 -10.28 2.39
N ASN A 69 -1.16 -11.55 2.75
CA ASN A 69 -2.18 -12.58 2.58
C ASN A 69 -2.85 -12.89 3.93
N GLY A 70 -4.13 -13.24 3.90
CA GLY A 70 -4.88 -13.63 5.10
C GLY A 70 -5.07 -12.47 6.06
N TRP A 71 -5.24 -11.25 5.54
CA TRP A 71 -5.59 -10.07 6.31
C TRP A 71 -7.05 -10.18 6.77
N HIS A 72 -7.28 -10.94 7.83
CA HIS A 72 -8.51 -10.83 8.58
C HIS A 72 -8.30 -9.66 9.55
N GLY A 73 -8.98 -8.54 9.29
CA GLY A 73 -9.07 -7.48 10.30
C GLY A 73 -9.51 -8.11 11.63
N LEU A 74 -9.12 -7.52 12.77
CA LEU A 74 -9.75 -7.86 14.04
C LEU A 74 -11.24 -7.52 13.89
N MET A 75 -12.02 -8.48 13.42
CA MET A 75 -13.48 -8.50 13.50
C MET A 75 -13.73 -8.46 15.00
N GLY A 76 -14.08 -7.28 15.50
CA GLY A 76 -14.77 -7.18 16.78
C GLY A 76 -16.03 -7.99 16.63
N TYR A 77 -16.02 -9.19 17.19
CA TYR A 77 -17.22 -9.93 17.49
C TYR A 77 -17.97 -9.12 18.54
N GLU A 78 -19.14 -8.60 18.17
CA GLU A 78 -20.20 -8.24 19.11
C GLU A 78 -21.23 -9.37 19.12
#